data_AF-A0A3B9A7Y6-F1
#
_entry.id   AF-A0A3B9A7Y6-F1
#
_cell.length_a   1.000
_cell.length_b   1.000
_cell.length_c   1.000
_cell.angle_alpha   90.00
_cell.angle_beta   90.00
_cell.angle_gamma   90.00
#
_symmetry.space_group_name_H-M   'P 1'
#
loop_
_entity.id
_entity.type
_entity.pdbx_description
1 polymer ?
#
loop_
_entity_poly.entity_id
_entity_poly.type
_entity_poly.pdbx_seq_one_letter_code
_entity_poly.pdbx_strand_id
1 'polypeptide(L)' 'MIAAGNLLSSGGAGEGEVAMAANGEWQTYNNQMIDAARQVIEAVKARDEDKLFEVGNNALYPPCEACHQTYQKR' A
#
# COMPACT_ATOMS: atom_id res chain seq x y z
N MET A 1 7.59 2.63 0.18
CA MET A 1 6.15 2.30 0.08
C MET A 1 5.50 2.98 -1.11
N ILE A 2 5.37 4.32 -1.16
CA ILE A 2 4.66 5.01 -2.28
C ILE A 2 5.22 4.65 -3.66
N ALA A 3 6.53 4.76 -3.86
CA ALA A 3 7.15 4.44 -5.16
C ALA A 3 6.96 2.96 -5.54
N ALA A 4 7.10 2.05 -4.56
CA ALA A 4 6.87 0.63 -4.78
C ALA A 4 5.42 0.32 -5.12
N GLY A 5 4.45 0.91 -4.40
CA GLY A 5 3.03 0.77 -4.71
C GLY A 5 2.70 1.29 -6.10
N ASN A 6 3.22 2.45 -6.49
CA ASN A 6 3.02 3.01 -7.83
C ASN A 6 3.56 2.06 -8.91
N LEU A 7 4.74 1.46 -8.69
CA LEU A 7 5.32 0.47 -9.60
C LEU A 7 4.40 -0.75 -9.74
N LEU A 8 3.94 -1.31 -8.62
CA LEU A 8 3.04 -2.47 -8.61
C LEU A 8 1.67 -2.18 -9.25
N SER A 9 1.15 -0.96 -9.11
CA SER A 9 -0.07 -0.50 -9.79
C SER A 9 0.12 -0.31 -11.30
N SER A 10 1.36 -0.10 -11.76
CA SER A 10 1.69 0.12 -13.18
C SER A 10 2.11 -1.13 -13.95
N GLY A 11 2.18 -2.29 -13.29
CA GLY A 11 2.58 -3.54 -13.93
C GLY A 11 3.91 -4.13 -13.45
N GLY A 12 4.49 -3.58 -12.38
CA GLY A 12 5.69 -4.15 -11.76
C GLY A 12 6.95 -4.06 -12.65
N ALA A 13 7.92 -4.94 -12.39
CA ALA A 13 9.19 -5.07 -13.10
C ALA A 13 9.41 -6.47 -13.72
N GLY A 14 8.54 -7.45 -13.44
CA GLY A 14 8.64 -8.84 -13.83
C GLY A 14 7.58 -9.30 -14.83
N GLU A 15 7.82 -10.46 -15.43
CA GLU A 15 6.89 -11.08 -16.37
C GLU A 15 5.57 -11.48 -15.66
N GLY A 16 4.43 -11.14 -16.27
CA GLY A 16 3.10 -11.40 -15.70
C GLY A 16 2.58 -10.34 -14.73
N GLU A 17 3.42 -9.41 -14.25
CA GLU A 17 3.00 -8.38 -13.30
C GLU A 17 2.06 -7.33 -13.93
N VAL A 18 2.14 -7.10 -15.25
CA VAL A 18 1.18 -6.26 -15.99
C VAL A 18 -0.24 -6.81 -15.91
N ALA A 19 -0.40 -8.13 -15.98
CA ALA A 19 -1.72 -8.76 -15.84
C ALA A 19 -2.24 -8.65 -14.40
N MET A 20 -1.36 -8.78 -13.41
CA MET A 20 -1.71 -8.56 -12.00
C MET A 20 -2.08 -7.12 -11.71
N ALA A 21 -1.42 -6.15 -12.34
CA ALA A 21 -1.77 -4.74 -12.19
C ALA A 21 -3.16 -4.40 -12.75
N ALA A 22 -3.75 -5.23 -13.61
CA ALA A 22 -5.13 -5.08 -14.05
C ALA A 22 -6.16 -5.69 -13.08
N ASN A 23 -5.71 -6.42 -12.05
CA ASN A 23 -6.60 -7.00 -11.04
C ASN A 23 -7.14 -5.90 -10.11
N GLY A 24 -8.47 -5.77 -10.02
CA GLY A 24 -9.10 -4.68 -9.26
C GLY A 24 -8.86 -4.74 -7.75
N GLU A 25 -8.76 -5.94 -7.16
CA GLU A 25 -8.47 -6.10 -5.73
C GLU A 25 -7.02 -5.74 -5.43
N TRP A 26 -6.10 -6.20 -6.27
CA TRP A 26 -4.69 -5.80 -6.23
C TRP A 26 -4.52 -4.27 -6.31
N GLN A 27 -5.19 -3.62 -7.26
CA GLN A 27 -5.17 -2.15 -7.38
C GLN A 27 -5.72 -1.48 -6.12
N THR A 28 -6.82 -2.02 -5.57
CA THR A 28 -7.44 -1.49 -4.35
C THR A 28 -6.46 -1.50 -3.18
N TYR A 29 -5.79 -2.62 -2.91
CA TYR A 29 -4.83 -2.71 -1.81
C TYR A 29 -3.61 -1.79 -2.03
N ASN A 30 -3.07 -1.72 -3.25
CA ASN A 30 -1.96 -0.82 -3.55
C ASN A 30 -2.34 0.65 -3.32
N ASN A 31 -3.52 1.07 -3.77
CA ASN A 31 -3.99 2.45 -3.59
C ASN A 31 -4.21 2.77 -2.12
N GLN A 32 -4.86 1.87 -1.35
CA GLN A 32 -5.05 2.04 0.09
C GLN A 32 -3.71 2.18 0.83
N MET A 33 -2.73 1.32 0.51
CA MET A 33 -1.39 1.41 1.09
C MET A 33 -0.70 2.74 0.72
N ILE A 34 -0.77 3.19 -0.53
CA ILE A 34 -0.17 4.46 -0.97
C ILE A 34 -0.79 5.64 -0.24
N ASP A 35 -2.12 5.68 -0.13
CA ASP A 35 -2.82 6.76 0.54
C ASP A 35 -2.56 6.78 2.05
N ALA A 36 -2.49 5.61 2.69
CA ALA A 36 -2.07 5.51 4.08
C ALA A 36 -0.61 5.96 4.28
N ALA A 37 0.31 5.60 3.36
CA ALA A 37 1.69 6.04 3.42
C ALA A 37 1.83 7.57 3.28
N ARG A 38 0.95 8.21 2.49
CA ARG A 38 0.88 9.68 2.42
C ARG A 38 0.42 10.28 3.75
N GLN A 39 -0.60 9.70 4.39
CA GLN A 39 -1.06 10.14 5.71
C GLN A 39 0.03 10.00 6.78
N VAL A 40 0.82 8.92 6.75
CA VAL A 40 1.99 8.75 7.64
C VAL A 40 3.00 9.87 7.44
N ILE A 41 3.31 10.25 6.21
CA ILE A 41 4.24 11.36 5.93
C ILE A 41 3.72 12.67 6.54
N GLU A 42 2.42 12.96 6.42
CA GLU A 42 1.83 14.17 7.00
C GLU A 42 1.87 14.16 8.53
N ALA A 43 1.56 13.03 9.18
CA ALA A 43 1.69 12.88 10.64
C ALA A 43 3.14 13.08 11.12
N VAL A 44 4.12 12.52 10.40
CA VAL A 44 5.54 12.69 10.70
C VAL A 44 5.97 14.16 10.54
N LYS A 45 5.55 14.84 9.47
CA LYS A 45 5.85 16.26 9.26
C LYS A 45 5.29 17.14 10.38
N ALA A 46 4.09 16.81 10.87
CA ALA A 46 3.45 17.49 11.97
C ALA A 46 4.05 17.14 13.35
N ARG A 47 4.89 16.10 13.43
CA ARG A 47 5.37 15.49 14.69
C ARG A 47 4.21 15.04 15.59
N ASP A 48 3.14 14.54 14.96
CA ASP A 48 1.94 14.07 15.63
C ASP A 48 2.05 12.55 15.85
N GLU A 49 2.51 12.17 17.04
CA GLU A 49 2.75 10.77 17.41
C GLU A 49 1.45 9.96 17.53
N ASP A 50 0.39 10.58 18.04
CA ASP A 50 -0.92 9.95 18.15
C ASP A 50 -1.49 9.66 16.76
N LYS A 51 -1.40 10.64 15.85
CA LYS A 51 -1.85 10.44 14.47
C LYS A 51 -1.00 9.43 13.73
N LEU A 52 0.31 9.44 13.96
CA LEU A 52 1.22 8.45 13.38
C LEU A 52 0.82 7.03 13.81
N PHE A 53 0.52 6.83 15.09
CA PHE A 53 0.07 5.54 15.63
C PHE A 53 -1.29 5.13 15.07
N GLU A 54 -2.25 6.05 15.03
CA GLU A 54 -3.59 5.81 14.47
C GLU A 54 -3.52 5.39 13.00
N VAL A 55 -2.82 6.16 12.17
CA VAL A 55 -2.69 5.87 10.72
C VAL A 55 -1.91 4.57 10.51
N GLY A 56 -0.86 4.33 11.28
CA GLY A 56 -0.07 3.10 11.21
C GLY A 56 -0.92 1.85 11.42
N ASN A 57 -1.71 1.82 12.50
CA ASN A 57 -2.51 0.66 12.87
C ASN A 57 -3.77 0.50 12.01
N ASN A 58 -4.47 1.59 11.73
CA ASN A 58 -5.82 1.52 11.18
C ASN A 58 -5.86 1.68 9.66
N ALA A 59 -4.88 2.38 9.06
CA ALA A 59 -4.87 2.66 7.63
C ALA A 59 -3.74 1.96 6.89
N LEU A 60 -2.53 1.91 7.47
CA LEU A 60 -1.36 1.38 6.77
C LEU A 60 -1.22 -0.14 6.91
N TYR A 61 -1.37 -0.69 8.11
CA TYR A 61 -1.20 -2.13 8.34
C TYR A 61 -2.24 -3.01 7.61
N PRO A 62 -3.55 -2.72 7.63
CA PRO A 62 -4.56 -3.60 7.04
C PRO A 62 -4.39 -3.91 5.54
N PRO A 63 -4.11 -2.95 4.63
CA PRO A 63 -3.90 -3.28 3.22
C PRO A 63 -2.63 -4.10 2.99
N CYS A 64 -1.59 -3.93 3.82
CA CYS A 64 -0.39 -4.76 3.77
C CYS A 64 -0.72 -6.22 4.12
N GLU A 65 -1.45 -6.43 5.22
CA GLU A 65 -1.86 -7.76 5.66
C GLU A 65 -2.78 -8.45 4.64
N ALA A 66 -3.85 -7.76 4.21
CA ALA A 66 -4.82 -8.32 3.28
C ALA A 66 -4.17 -8.70 1.93
N CYS A 67 -3.35 -7.81 1.36
CA CYS A 67 -2.66 -8.09 0.10
C CYS A 67 -1.72 -9.29 0.23
N HIS A 68 -0.91 -9.35 1.29
CA HIS A 68 0.01 -10.47 1.48
C HIS A 68 -0.71 -11.80 1.77
N GLN A 69 -1.80 -11.80 2.53
CA GLN A 69 -2.61 -13.00 2.75
C GLN A 69 -3.14 -13.57 1.43
N THR A 70 -3.55 -12.71 0.49
CA THR A 70 -4.12 -13.14 -0.80
C THR A 70 -3.06 -13.50 -1.84
N TYR A 71 -1.93 -12.78 -1.88
CA TYR A 71 -1.01 -12.81 -3.02
C TYR A 71 0.44 -13.23 -2.70
N GLN A 72 0.88 -13.27 -1.44
CA GLN A 72 2.32 -13.46 -1.11
C GLN A 72 2.89 -14.83 -1.52
N LYS A 73 2.05 -15.86 -1.59
CA LYS A 73 2.47 -17.24 -1.95
C LYS A 73 2.17 -17.61 -3.40
N ARG A 74 1.72 -16.65 -4.21
CA ARG A 74 1.50 -16.89 -5.64
C ARG A 74 2.81 -17.00 -6.39
#